data_AF-A0A8J6P124-F1
#
_entry.id   AF-A0A8J6P124-F1
#
_cell.length_a   1.000
_cell.length_b   1.000
_cell.length_c   1.000
_cell.angle_alpha   90.00
_cell.angle_beta   90.00
_cell.angle_gamma   90.00
#
_symmetry.space_group_name_H-M   'P 1'
#
loop_
_entity.id
_entity.type
_entity.pdbx_description
1 polymer ?
#
loop_
_entity_poly.entity_id
_entity_poly.type
_entity_poly.pdbx_seq_one_letter_code
_entity_poly.pdbx_strand_id
1 'polypeptide(L)'
;MKKICTILVLLLVLFASQAGFGEKNAKDMFYLQSEIQTILSGLSDNLNRFEHLQKLLESTGKENKSYDEHKNIWLSTILAIQAISSICEYEYDLLTLFLDLKEHRRVHYLDVRIKSLETSAQQMAIMTDQIRINHRLMPPDLAELHLYEKLIKNIDSSIDLLKSGKNLILQLKKK
;
A
#
# COMPACT_ATOMS: atom_id res chain seq x y z
N MET A 1 -29.67 -2.56 -57.57
CA MET A 1 -29.73 -3.24 -56.26
C MET A 1 -28.42 -3.93 -55.80
N LYS A 2 -27.26 -3.76 -56.47
CA LYS A 2 -26.00 -4.43 -56.05
C LYS A 2 -25.05 -3.60 -55.16
N LYS A 3 -25.22 -2.27 -55.08
CA LYS A 3 -24.32 -1.37 -54.33
C LYS A 3 -24.66 -1.24 -52.82
N ILE A 4 -25.88 -1.58 -52.41
CA ILE A 4 -26.33 -1.44 -51.01
C ILE A 4 -25.82 -2.60 -50.14
N CYS A 5 -25.70 -3.81 -50.68
CA CYS A 5 -25.13 -4.95 -49.94
C CYS A 5 -23.65 -4.78 -49.61
N THR A 6 -22.85 -4.11 -50.46
CA THR A 6 -21.40 -3.99 -50.23
C THR A 6 -21.07 -3.04 -49.08
N ILE A 7 -21.88 -2.00 -48.87
CA ILE A 7 -21.70 -1.03 -47.78
C ILE A 7 -22.13 -1.65 -46.44
N LEU A 8 -23.18 -2.47 -46.42
CA LEU A 8 -23.64 -3.14 -45.20
C LEU A 8 -22.62 -4.18 -44.67
N VAL A 9 -21.96 -4.91 -45.57
CA VAL A 9 -20.93 -5.91 -45.18
C VAL A 9 -19.68 -5.22 -44.64
N LEU A 10 -19.27 -4.07 -45.18
CA LEU A 10 -18.13 -3.29 -44.68
C LEU A 10 -18.37 -2.68 -43.28
N LEU A 11 -19.62 -2.26 -42.99
CA LEU A 11 -20.00 -1.78 -41.65
C LEU A 11 -20.02 -2.93 -40.62
N LEU A 12 -20.52 -4.10 -40.99
CA LEU A 12 -20.54 -5.28 -40.10
C LEU A 12 -19.12 -5.79 -39.78
N VAL A 13 -18.16 -5.71 -40.70
CA VAL A 13 -16.76 -6.07 -40.45
C VAL A 13 -16.06 -5.05 -39.54
N LEU A 14 -16.39 -3.75 -39.66
CA LEU A 14 -15.88 -2.71 -38.75
C LEU A 14 -16.44 -2.87 -37.32
N PHE A 15 -17.71 -3.25 -37.16
CA PHE A 15 -18.29 -3.50 -35.83
C PHE A 15 -17.87 -4.85 -35.22
N ALA A 16 -17.64 -5.90 -36.01
CA ALA A 16 -17.14 -7.18 -35.50
C ALA A 16 -15.67 -7.10 -35.05
N SER A 17 -14.86 -6.21 -35.64
CA SER A 17 -13.47 -6.01 -35.23
C SER A 17 -13.29 -5.31 -33.87
N GLN A 18 -14.34 -4.67 -33.34
CA GLN A 18 -14.32 -4.03 -32.02
C GLN A 18 -14.97 -4.86 -30.90
N ALA A 19 -15.77 -5.88 -31.24
CA ALA A 19 -16.48 -6.67 -30.24
C ALA A 19 -15.57 -7.60 -29.42
N GLY A 20 -14.43 -8.05 -29.97
CA GLY A 20 -13.50 -8.97 -29.30
C GLY A 20 -12.42 -8.30 -28.45
N PHE A 21 -12.18 -7.00 -28.62
CA PHE A 21 -11.09 -6.27 -27.95
C PHE A 21 -11.54 -5.57 -26.65
N GLY A 22 -12.82 -5.23 -26.53
CA GLY A 22 -13.35 -4.50 -25.37
C GLY A 22 -13.59 -5.37 -24.12
N GLU A 23 -14.00 -6.62 -24.29
CA GLU A 23 -14.48 -7.46 -23.18
C GLU A 23 -13.33 -7.99 -22.30
N LYS A 24 -12.20 -8.36 -22.92
CA LYS A 24 -10.99 -8.84 -22.22
C LYS A 24 -10.31 -7.72 -21.43
N ASN A 25 -10.18 -6.53 -22.04
CA ASN A 25 -9.61 -5.35 -21.36
C ASN A 25 -10.52 -4.86 -20.22
N ALA A 26 -11.84 -4.86 -20.39
CA ALA A 26 -12.76 -4.42 -19.35
C ALA A 26 -12.73 -5.33 -18.10
N LYS A 27 -12.65 -6.66 -18.30
CA LYS A 27 -12.58 -7.62 -17.20
C LYS A 27 -11.25 -7.54 -16.44
N ASP A 28 -10.14 -7.41 -17.15
CA ASP A 28 -8.81 -7.24 -16.55
C ASP A 28 -8.71 -5.91 -15.78
N MET A 29 -9.34 -4.86 -16.31
CA MET A 29 -9.43 -3.55 -15.64
C MET A 29 -10.29 -3.58 -14.38
N PHE A 30 -11.44 -4.25 -14.43
CA PHE A 30 -12.32 -4.40 -13.26
C PHE A 30 -11.63 -5.20 -12.15
N TYR A 31 -10.94 -6.29 -12.52
CA TYR A 31 -10.14 -7.07 -11.58
C TYR A 31 -9.05 -6.23 -10.92
N LEU A 32 -8.27 -5.50 -11.71
CA LEU A 32 -7.23 -4.61 -11.19
C LEU A 32 -7.78 -3.59 -10.18
N GLN A 33 -8.89 -2.96 -10.54
CA GLN A 33 -9.51 -1.95 -9.69
C GLN A 33 -9.97 -2.56 -8.36
N SER A 34 -10.61 -3.74 -8.39
CA SER A 34 -11.02 -4.45 -7.18
C SER A 34 -9.84 -4.79 -6.27
N GLU A 35 -8.77 -5.35 -6.83
CA GLU A 35 -7.60 -5.77 -6.05
C GLU A 35 -6.84 -4.58 -5.43
N ILE A 36 -6.65 -3.49 -6.19
CA ILE A 36 -6.04 -2.28 -5.62
C ILE A 36 -6.96 -1.66 -4.56
N GLN A 37 -8.29 -1.67 -4.74
CA GLN A 37 -9.22 -1.20 -3.72
C GLN A 37 -9.13 -2.02 -2.43
N THR A 38 -8.97 -3.34 -2.52
CA THR A 38 -8.71 -4.19 -1.35
C THR A 38 -7.42 -3.79 -0.63
N ILE A 39 -6.35 -3.51 -1.39
CA ILE A 39 -5.09 -3.03 -0.82
C ILE A 39 -5.27 -1.68 -0.12
N LEU A 40 -5.93 -0.72 -0.77
CA LEU A 40 -6.22 0.60 -0.22
C LEU A 40 -7.05 0.52 1.07
N SER A 41 -8.08 -0.33 1.08
CA SER A 41 -8.89 -0.57 2.29
C SER A 41 -8.03 -1.10 3.44
N GLY A 42 -7.17 -2.09 3.17
CA GLY A 42 -6.27 -2.65 4.18
C GLY A 42 -5.26 -1.62 4.70
N LEU A 43 -4.71 -0.77 3.83
CA LEU A 43 -3.79 0.30 4.23
C LEU A 43 -4.51 1.35 5.09
N SER A 44 -5.73 1.74 4.72
CA SER A 44 -6.57 2.66 5.50
C SER A 44 -6.88 2.11 6.88
N ASP A 45 -7.26 0.83 6.99
CA ASP A 45 -7.47 0.17 8.28
C ASP A 45 -6.20 0.16 9.14
N ASN A 46 -5.04 -0.13 8.54
CA ASN A 46 -3.77 -0.13 9.25
C ASN A 46 -3.35 1.29 9.67
N LEU A 47 -3.63 2.34 8.88
CA LEU A 47 -3.40 3.74 9.24
C LEU A 47 -4.22 4.15 10.48
N ASN A 48 -5.51 3.80 10.51
CA ASN A 48 -6.37 4.04 11.68
C ASN A 48 -5.82 3.32 12.93
N ARG A 49 -5.30 2.10 12.76
CA ARG A 49 -4.65 1.35 13.85
C ARG A 49 -3.34 1.98 14.30
N PHE A 50 -2.52 2.51 13.38
CA PHE A 50 -1.31 3.25 13.74
C PHE A 50 -1.64 4.47 14.59
N GLU A 51 -2.62 5.28 14.17
CA GLU A 51 -3.03 6.46 14.95
C GLU A 51 -3.49 6.06 16.36
N HIS A 52 -4.30 5.00 16.47
CA HIS A 52 -4.76 4.51 17.77
C HIS A 52 -3.61 4.01 18.65
N LEU A 53 -2.71 3.18 18.10
CA LEU A 53 -1.57 2.63 18.83
C LEU A 53 -0.58 3.72 19.25
N GLN A 54 -0.32 4.71 18.38
CA GLN A 54 0.52 5.87 18.71
C GLN A 54 -0.05 6.63 19.91
N LYS A 55 -1.36 6.93 19.92
CA LYS A 55 -2.01 7.61 21.05
C LYS A 55 -1.89 6.82 22.36
N LEU A 56 -2.08 5.49 22.30
CA LEU A 56 -1.92 4.63 23.48
C LEU A 56 -0.49 4.63 24.00
N LEU A 57 0.49 4.50 23.10
CA LEU A 57 1.91 4.54 23.44
C LEU A 57 2.26 5.91 24.06
N GLU A 58 1.92 7.02 23.40
CA GLU A 58 2.21 8.37 23.91
C GLU A 58 1.60 8.65 25.30
N SER A 59 0.47 8.00 25.62
CA SER A 59 -0.15 8.11 26.94
C SER A 59 0.65 7.36 28.03
N THR A 60 1.26 6.23 27.69
CA THR A 60 2.09 5.43 28.62
C THR A 60 3.46 6.08 28.87
N GLY A 61 4.03 6.74 27.86
CA GLY A 61 5.33 7.42 28.00
C GLY A 61 5.35 8.69 28.87
N LYS A 62 4.19 9.26 29.23
CA LYS A 62 4.09 10.53 29.97
C LYS A 62 4.26 10.39 31.49
N GLU A 63 4.08 9.20 32.04
CA GLU A 63 4.18 8.99 33.49
C GLU A 63 5.61 8.79 33.99
N ASN A 64 6.55 8.48 33.10
CA ASN A 64 7.92 8.17 33.47
C ASN A 64 8.78 9.45 33.56
N LYS A 65 8.94 9.98 34.78
CA LYS A 65 9.61 11.27 35.08
C LYS A 65 11.16 11.24 34.95
N SER A 66 11.75 10.12 34.57
CA SER A 66 13.20 9.98 34.41
C SER A 66 13.63 10.47 33.01
N TYR A 67 14.36 11.59 32.93
CA TYR A 67 15.06 11.97 31.70
C TYR A 67 16.31 11.09 31.59
N ASP A 68 16.14 9.96 30.92
CA ASP A 68 17.05 8.81 30.89
C ASP A 68 17.06 8.24 29.46
N GLU A 69 18.12 7.53 29.09
CA GLU A 69 18.28 6.72 27.87
C GLU A 69 16.99 6.00 27.44
N HIS A 70 16.17 5.51 28.39
CA HIS A 70 14.85 4.92 28.12
C HIS A 70 13.86 5.85 27.43
N LYS A 71 13.87 7.14 27.77
CA LYS A 71 13.07 8.16 27.07
C LYS A 71 13.53 8.36 25.63
N ASN A 72 14.83 8.26 25.37
CA ASN A 72 15.36 8.36 24.00
C ASN A 72 15.00 7.12 23.16
N ILE A 73 15.08 5.93 23.75
CA ILE A 73 14.64 4.67 23.13
C ILE A 73 13.14 4.75 22.80
N TRP A 74 12.36 5.27 23.73
CA TRP A 74 10.93 5.49 23.55
C TRP A 74 10.64 6.47 22.40
N LEU A 75 11.26 7.66 22.42
CA LEU A 75 11.10 8.66 21.36
C LEU A 75 11.53 8.11 19.99
N SER A 76 12.63 7.37 19.93
CA SER A 76 13.09 6.70 18.71
C SER A 76 12.02 5.74 18.17
N THR A 77 11.33 5.01 19.05
CA THR A 77 10.24 4.12 18.68
C THR A 77 9.06 4.90 18.10
N ILE A 78 8.62 5.97 18.77
CA ILE A 78 7.53 6.83 18.26
C ILE A 78 7.86 7.42 16.90
N LEU A 79 9.08 7.94 16.71
CA LEU A 79 9.53 8.50 15.43
C LEU A 79 9.52 7.44 14.31
N ALA A 80 9.97 6.22 14.60
CA ALA A 80 9.93 5.12 13.64
C ALA A 80 8.48 4.75 13.25
N ILE A 81 7.55 4.73 14.21
CA ILE A 81 6.13 4.46 13.94
C ILE A 81 5.53 5.56 13.07
N GLN A 82 5.81 6.84 13.38
CA GLN A 82 5.34 7.98 12.58
C GLN A 82 5.85 7.89 11.13
N ALA A 83 7.15 7.60 10.95
CA ALA A 83 7.72 7.45 9.62
C ALA A 83 7.09 6.28 8.84
N ILE A 84 6.82 5.13 9.48
CA ILE A 84 6.10 4.02 8.84
C ILE A 84 4.68 4.43 8.45
N SER A 85 3.97 5.14 9.33
CA SER A 85 2.61 5.61 9.05
C SER A 85 2.60 6.55 7.84
N SER A 86 3.53 7.49 7.75
CA SER A 86 3.66 8.39 6.60
C SER A 86 4.02 7.67 5.31
N ILE A 87 4.82 6.60 5.36
CA ILE A 87 5.06 5.76 4.18
C ILE A 87 3.77 5.09 3.71
N CYS A 88 2.96 4.56 4.64
CA CYS A 88 1.69 3.93 4.30
C CYS A 88 0.71 4.93 3.66
N GLU A 89 0.60 6.13 4.22
CA GLU A 89 -0.23 7.22 3.68
C GLU A 89 0.25 7.64 2.28
N TYR A 90 1.55 7.80 2.11
CA TYR A 90 2.15 8.14 0.81
C TYR A 90 1.83 7.08 -0.26
N GLU A 91 2.00 5.79 0.03
CA GLU A 91 1.69 4.73 -0.93
C GLU A 91 0.19 4.56 -1.16
N TYR A 92 -0.65 4.81 -0.14
CA TYR A 92 -2.10 4.87 -0.31
C TYR A 92 -2.50 5.93 -1.34
N ASP A 93 -1.95 7.15 -1.22
CA ASP A 93 -2.22 8.25 -2.15
C ASP A 93 -1.73 7.92 -3.56
N LEU A 94 -0.52 7.37 -3.69
CA LEU A 94 0.05 7.01 -4.99
C LEU A 94 -0.73 5.90 -5.70
N LEU A 95 -1.22 4.90 -4.96
CA LEU A 95 -2.07 3.85 -5.51
C LEU A 95 -3.44 4.39 -5.92
N THR A 96 -4.00 5.32 -5.14
CA THR A 96 -5.24 6.03 -5.50
C THR A 96 -5.07 6.80 -6.80
N LEU A 97 -4.02 7.63 -6.89
CA LEU A 97 -3.70 8.38 -8.11
C LEU A 97 -3.45 7.46 -9.31
N PHE A 98 -2.84 6.30 -9.08
CA PHE A 98 -2.62 5.31 -10.13
C PHE A 98 -3.93 4.72 -10.67
N LEU A 99 -4.94 4.50 -9.82
CA LEU A 99 -6.27 4.07 -10.27
C LEU A 99 -7.01 5.14 -11.06
N ASP A 100 -6.85 6.41 -10.69
CA ASP A 100 -7.51 7.55 -11.36
C ASP A 100 -6.96 7.81 -12.77
N LEU A 101 -5.78 7.30 -13.09
CA LEU A 101 -5.22 7.42 -14.43
C LEU A 101 -6.04 6.63 -15.46
N LYS A 102 -6.16 7.20 -16.67
CA LYS A 102 -6.63 6.43 -17.83
C LYS A 102 -5.66 5.29 -18.13
N GLU A 103 -6.17 4.17 -18.64
CA GLU A 103 -5.39 2.95 -18.91
C GLU A 103 -4.12 3.21 -19.75
N HIS A 104 -4.25 3.92 -20.87
CA HIS A 104 -3.11 4.27 -21.72
C HIS A 104 -2.09 5.19 -21.04
N ARG A 105 -2.42 5.84 -19.91
CA ARG A 105 -1.47 6.63 -19.13
C ARG A 105 -0.82 5.80 -18.03
N ARG A 106 -1.53 4.84 -17.43
CA ARG A 106 -0.99 3.97 -16.37
C ARG A 106 0.28 3.24 -16.79
N VAL A 107 0.35 2.79 -18.04
CA VAL A 107 1.52 2.05 -18.58
C VAL A 107 2.84 2.80 -18.40
N HIS A 108 2.83 4.14 -18.44
CA HIS A 108 4.04 4.96 -18.26
C HIS A 108 4.52 5.00 -16.80
N TYR A 109 3.67 4.62 -15.84
CA TYR A 109 3.98 4.72 -14.42
C TYR A 109 4.24 3.36 -13.76
N LEU A 110 4.07 2.24 -14.47
CA LEU A 110 4.20 0.90 -13.89
C LEU A 110 5.56 0.72 -13.19
N ASP A 111 6.66 1.07 -13.86
CA ASP A 111 8.02 0.88 -13.33
C ASP A 111 8.28 1.73 -12.09
N VAL A 112 7.88 2.99 -12.12
CA VAL A 112 8.04 3.87 -10.95
C VAL A 112 7.14 3.44 -9.80
N ARG A 113 5.93 2.92 -10.05
CA ARG A 113 5.05 2.40 -8.99
C ARG A 113 5.61 1.12 -8.36
N ILE A 114 6.11 0.19 -9.17
CA ILE A 114 6.78 -1.03 -8.68
C ILE A 114 7.96 -0.65 -7.79
N LYS A 115 8.79 0.30 -8.23
CA LYS A 115 9.96 0.73 -7.48
C LYS A 115 9.59 1.46 -6.18
N SER A 116 8.54 2.29 -6.21
CA SER A 116 8.00 2.98 -5.03
C SER A 116 7.60 1.97 -3.96
N LEU A 117 6.69 1.05 -4.30
CA LEU A 117 6.18 0.03 -3.37
C LEU A 117 7.30 -0.86 -2.79
N GLU A 118 8.28 -1.25 -3.61
CA GLU A 118 9.43 -2.01 -3.16
C GLU A 118 10.31 -1.25 -2.17
N THR A 119 10.61 0.01 -2.49
CA THR A 119 11.47 0.86 -1.65
C THR A 119 10.78 1.19 -0.33
N SER A 120 9.49 1.53 -0.38
CA SER A 120 8.65 1.79 0.80
C SER A 120 8.57 0.57 1.73
N ALA A 121 8.34 -0.63 1.18
CA ALA A 121 8.35 -1.86 1.98
C ALA A 121 9.71 -2.15 2.62
N GLN A 122 10.82 -1.89 1.92
CA GLN A 122 12.17 -2.04 2.47
C GLN A 122 12.45 -1.03 3.59
N GLN A 123 12.08 0.23 3.40
CA GLN A 123 12.23 1.27 4.41
C GLN A 123 11.45 0.93 5.69
N MET A 124 10.20 0.46 5.55
CA MET A 124 9.40 0.01 6.68
C MET A 124 10.04 -1.17 7.41
N ALA A 125 10.61 -2.14 6.69
CA ALA A 125 11.30 -3.28 7.29
C ALA A 125 12.50 -2.82 8.16
N ILE A 126 13.31 -1.89 7.66
CA ILE A 126 14.44 -1.31 8.40
C ILE A 126 13.95 -0.61 9.69
N MET A 127 12.89 0.19 9.59
CA MET A 127 12.31 0.86 10.76
C MET A 127 11.70 -0.13 11.75
N THR A 128 11.12 -1.24 11.26
CA THR A 128 10.61 -2.34 12.10
C THR A 128 11.72 -2.99 12.90
N ASP A 129 12.88 -3.20 12.29
CA ASP A 129 14.05 -3.74 12.98
C ASP A 129 14.58 -2.76 14.04
N GLN A 130 14.56 -1.46 13.77
CA GLN A 130 14.87 -0.45 14.78
C GLN A 130 13.88 -0.49 15.96
N ILE A 131 12.59 -0.65 15.69
CA ILE A 131 11.54 -0.80 16.71
C ILE A 131 11.79 -2.08 17.55
N ARG A 132 12.21 -3.19 16.93
CA ARG A 132 12.62 -4.43 17.63
C ARG A 132 13.84 -4.24 18.52
N ILE A 133 14.85 -3.49 18.05
CA ILE A 133 16.02 -3.16 18.85
C ILE A 133 15.59 -2.32 20.06
N ASN A 134 14.82 -1.26 19.85
CA ASN A 134 14.36 -0.37 20.91
C ASN A 134 13.58 -1.14 21.98
N HIS A 135 12.66 -2.03 21.58
CA HIS A 135 11.90 -2.84 22.52
C HIS A 135 12.78 -3.77 23.37
N ARG A 136 13.86 -4.35 22.80
CA ARG A 136 14.79 -5.20 23.55
C ARG A 136 15.64 -4.42 24.55
N LEU A 137 15.83 -3.12 24.33
CA LEU A 137 16.57 -2.23 25.22
C LEU A 137 15.69 -1.64 26.34
N MET A 138 14.37 -1.78 26.24
CA MET A 138 13.44 -1.34 27.28
C MET A 138 13.39 -2.33 28.44
N PRO A 139 13.40 -1.85 29.70
CA PRO A 139 13.15 -2.68 30.87
C PRO A 139 11.81 -3.44 30.75
N PRO A 140 11.71 -4.72 31.17
CA PRO A 140 10.49 -5.51 31.01
C PRO A 140 9.24 -4.93 31.67
N ASP A 141 9.41 -4.17 32.75
CA ASP A 141 8.36 -3.45 33.48
C ASP A 141 7.86 -2.20 32.74
N LEU A 142 8.62 -1.70 31.78
CA LEU A 142 8.28 -0.57 30.90
C LEU A 142 7.94 -1.02 29.47
N ALA A 143 8.21 -2.28 29.14
CA ALA A 143 7.92 -2.86 27.84
C ALA A 143 6.44 -3.25 27.78
N GLU A 144 5.62 -2.37 27.22
CA GLU A 144 4.20 -2.60 26.88
C GLU A 144 4.06 -3.68 25.79
N LEU A 145 4.43 -4.92 26.11
CA LEU A 145 4.66 -6.03 25.19
C LEU A 145 3.45 -6.28 24.28
N HIS A 146 2.24 -6.18 24.82
CA HIS A 146 1.00 -6.35 24.04
C HIS A 146 0.79 -5.24 23.00
N LEU A 147 1.05 -3.98 23.36
CA LEU A 147 0.96 -2.86 22.41
C LEU A 147 2.02 -3.00 21.33
N TYR A 148 3.21 -3.44 21.72
CA TYR A 148 4.31 -3.71 20.81
C TYR A 148 3.99 -4.83 19.81
N GLU A 149 3.45 -5.97 20.26
CA GLU A 149 3.08 -7.08 19.37
C GLU A 149 1.99 -6.67 18.37
N LYS A 150 1.00 -5.88 18.82
CA LYS A 150 -0.03 -5.32 17.95
C LYS A 150 0.57 -4.39 16.90
N LEU A 151 1.50 -3.54 17.30
CA LEU A 151 2.22 -2.63 16.40
C LEU A 151 2.97 -3.42 15.33
N ILE A 152 3.79 -4.41 15.71
CA ILE A 152 4.55 -5.21 14.76
C ILE A 152 3.63 -5.92 13.77
N LYS A 153 2.54 -6.54 14.25
CA LYS A 153 1.54 -7.17 13.35
C LYS A 153 0.92 -6.18 12.38
N ASN A 154 0.67 -4.94 12.81
CA ASN A 154 0.14 -3.89 11.95
C ASN A 154 1.16 -3.47 10.87
N ILE A 155 2.44 -3.36 11.24
CA ILE A 155 3.52 -3.03 10.30
C ILE A 155 3.72 -4.16 9.28
N ASP A 156 3.82 -5.40 9.75
CA ASP A 156 3.99 -6.57 8.88
C ASP A 156 2.84 -6.69 7.87
N SER A 157 1.59 -6.48 8.34
CA SER A 157 0.40 -6.40 7.48
C SER A 157 0.53 -5.32 6.41
N SER A 158 0.93 -4.10 6.77
CA SER A 158 1.14 -3.03 5.79
C SER A 158 2.23 -3.36 4.77
N ILE A 159 3.35 -3.95 5.22
CA ILE A 159 4.43 -4.38 4.32
C ILE A 159 3.91 -5.40 3.31
N ASP A 160 3.10 -6.36 3.75
CA ASP A 160 2.54 -7.39 2.87
C ASP A 160 1.51 -6.83 1.88
N LEU A 161 0.74 -5.82 2.27
CA LEU A 161 -0.12 -5.07 1.35
C LEU A 161 0.69 -4.35 0.28
N LEU A 162 1.80 -3.67 0.63
CA LEU A 162 2.67 -3.02 -0.36
C LEU A 162 3.31 -4.03 -1.32
N LYS A 163 3.78 -5.18 -0.82
CA LYS A 163 4.29 -6.28 -1.66
C LYS A 163 3.21 -6.84 -2.58
N SER A 164 1.98 -6.98 -2.09
CA SER A 164 0.84 -7.44 -2.89
C SER A 164 0.52 -6.46 -4.02
N GLY A 165 0.50 -5.15 -3.72
CA GLY A 165 0.37 -4.11 -4.75
C GLY A 165 1.50 -4.15 -5.77
N LYS A 166 2.75 -4.36 -5.33
CA LYS A 166 3.89 -4.50 -6.24
C LYS A 166 3.68 -5.67 -7.21
N ASN A 167 3.30 -6.83 -6.67
CA ASN A 167 3.10 -8.05 -7.45
C ASN A 167 1.95 -7.90 -8.45
N LEU A 168 0.86 -7.25 -8.04
CA LEU A 168 -0.27 -6.95 -8.92
C LEU A 168 0.15 -6.05 -10.09
N ILE A 169 0.87 -4.96 -9.82
CA ILE A 169 1.36 -4.04 -10.88
C ILE A 169 2.39 -4.76 -11.77
N LEU A 170 3.23 -5.62 -11.22
CA LEU A 170 4.15 -6.47 -12.00
C LEU A 170 3.42 -7.41 -12.96
N GLN A 171 2.27 -7.96 -12.57
CA GLN A 171 1.46 -8.79 -13.45
C GLN A 171 0.89 -7.99 -14.61
N LEU A 172 0.48 -6.73 -14.40
CA LEU A 172 0.05 -5.85 -15.48
C LEU A 172 1.16 -5.58 -16.48
N LYS A 173 2.39 -5.34 -16.01
CA LYS A 173 3.54 -5.08 -16.90
C LYS A 173 3.86 -6.25 -17.84
N LYS A 174 3.53 -7.48 -17.43
CA LYS A 174 3.80 -8.70 -18.20
C LYS A 174 2.71 -9.02 -19.23
N LYS A 175 1.54 -8.38 -19.14
CA LYS A 175 0.44 -8.51 -20.11
C LYS A 175 0.65 -7.55 -21.27
#